data_AF-A0A4Q3CCI6-F1
#
_entry.id   AF-A0A4Q3CCI6-F1
#
_cell.length_a   1.000
_cell.length_b   1.000
_cell.length_c   1.000
_cell.angle_alpha   90.00
_cell.angle_beta   90.00
_cell.angle_gamma   90.00
#
_symmetry.space_group_name_H-M   'P 1'
#
loop_
_entity.id
_entity.type
_entity.pdbx_description
1 polymer ?
#
loop_
_entity_poly.entity_id
_entity_poly.type
_entity_poly.pdbx_seq_one_letter_code
_entity_poly.pdbx_strand_id
1 'polypeptide(L)' 'QNVTLISDSLGKGVKLKVSTHGLRSVEHVGGLDNWLLKTSDDDLSLRARRLKREVAKKQAVAA' A
#
# COMPACT_ATOMS: atom_id res chain seq x y z
N GLN A 1 -4.67 10.77 9.10
CA GLN A 1 -5.36 11.50 8.00
C GLN A 1 -5.99 10.55 6.99
N ASN A 2 -7.09 10.94 6.35
CA ASN A 2 -7.61 10.26 5.18
C ASN A 2 -6.83 10.75 3.95
N VAL A 3 -6.12 9.85 3.28
CA VAL A 3 -5.32 10.17 2.08
C VAL A 3 -5.71 9.23 0.97
N THR A 4 -5.62 9.72 -0.27
CA THR A 4 -5.74 8.89 -1.46
C THR A 4 -4.33 8.65 -1.98
N LEU A 5 -3.92 7.39 -2.00
CA LEU A 5 -2.62 6.97 -2.50
C LEU A 5 -2.83 6.23 -3.82
N ILE A 6 -2.03 6.55 -4.83
CA ILE A 6 -2.08 5.85 -6.11
C ILE A 6 -1.24 4.57 -5.99
N SER A 7 -1.79 3.46 -6.46
CA SER A 7 -1.07 2.19 -6.61
C SER A 7 -0.75 2.00 -8.09
N ASP A 8 0.54 1.96 -8.43
CA ASP A 8 1.03 1.72 -9.79
C ASP A 8 0.70 0.29 -10.24
N SER A 9 0.85 -0.69 -9.35
CA SER A 9 0.58 -2.10 -9.65
C SER A 9 -0.90 -2.37 -9.96
N LEU A 10 -1.80 -1.56 -9.40
CA LEU A 10 -3.25 -1.69 -9.59
C LEU A 10 -3.82 -0.63 -10.55
N GLY A 11 -3.05 0.39 -10.92
CA GLY A 11 -3.50 1.52 -11.75
C GLY A 11 -4.68 2.30 -11.15
N LYS A 12 -4.89 2.23 -9.83
CA LYS A 12 -6.06 2.83 -9.16
C LYS A 12 -5.68 3.60 -7.90
N GLY A 13 -6.42 4.68 -7.64
CA GLY A 13 -6.34 5.44 -6.39
C GLY A 13 -7.04 4.69 -5.26
N VAL A 14 -6.32 4.44 -4.17
CA VAL A 14 -6.84 3.81 -2.97
C VAL A 14 -6.97 4.84 -1.85
N LYS A 15 -8.18 5.00 -1.33
CA LYS A 15 -8.44 5.84 -0.16
C LYS A 15 -8.20 5.06 1.13
N LEU A 16 -7.23 5.51 1.93
CA LEU A 16 -6.84 4.89 3.19
C LEU A 16 -6.79 5.93 4.30
N LYS A 17 -7.10 5.49 5.53
CA LYS A 17 -6.84 6.27 6.73
C LYS A 17 -5.44 5.90 7.22
N VAL A 18 -4.48 6.80 7.06
CA VAL A 18 -3.07 6.59 7.34
C VAL A 18 -2.63 7.54 8.45
N SER A 19 -1.79 7.07 9.38
CA SER A 19 -1.15 7.93 10.38
C SER A 19 -0.09 8.82 9.72
N THR A 20 0.33 9.90 10.39
CA THR A 20 1.41 10.77 9.88
C THR A 20 2.70 9.98 9.66
N HIS A 21 2.96 9.00 10.51
CA HIS A 21 4.12 8.11 10.39
C HIS A 21 4.01 7.20 9.17
N GLY A 22 2.84 6.58 8.96
CA GLY A 22 2.60 5.73 7.79
C GLY A 22 2.71 6.51 6.47
N LEU A 23 2.24 7.75 6.43
CA LEU A 23 2.38 8.60 5.23
C LEU A 23 3.84 8.86 4.90
N ARG A 24 4.65 9.23 5.90
CA ARG A 24 6.10 9.42 5.73
C ARG A 24 6.80 8.15 5.29
N SER A 25 6.40 6.98 5.82
CA SER A 25 6.94 5.69 5.39
C SER A 25 6.60 5.39 3.93
N VAL A 26 5.36 5.67 3.50
CA VAL A 26 4.95 5.49 2.08
C VAL A 26 5.81 6.36 1.16
N GLU A 27 6.03 7.62 1.51
CA GLU A 27 6.88 8.54 0.73
C GLU A 27 8.35 8.11 0.72
N HIS A 28 8.89 7.70 1.87
CA HIS A 28 10.27 7.27 2.00
C HIS A 28 10.58 5.97 1.26
N VAL A 29 9.63 5.04 1.24
CA VAL A 29 9.77 3.73 0.57
C VAL A 29 9.45 3.83 -0.94
N GLY A 30 8.98 4.99 -1.40
CA GLY A 30 8.76 5.26 -2.82
C GLY A 30 7.44 4.73 -3.36
N GLY A 31 6.38 4.74 -2.54
CA GLY A 31 5.02 4.43 -2.99
C GLY A 31 4.24 3.47 -2.10
N LEU A 32 2.92 3.39 -2.36
CA LEU A 32 2.00 2.56 -1.58
C LEU A 32 2.32 1.08 -1.71
N ASP A 33 2.60 0.61 -2.92
CA ASP A 33 2.81 -0.82 -3.20
C ASP A 33 4.04 -1.35 -2.48
N ASN A 34 5.15 -0.61 -2.56
CA ASN A 34 6.40 -0.99 -1.93
C ASN A 34 6.28 -0.94 -0.39
N TRP A 35 5.57 0.07 0.13
CA TRP A 35 5.24 0.13 1.55
C TRP A 35 4.37 -1.05 2.01
N LEU A 36 3.33 -1.42 1.25
CA LEU A 36 2.47 -2.58 1.55
C LEU A 36 3.27 -3.88 1.56
N LEU A 37 4.23 -4.06 0.65
CA LEU A 37 5.05 -5.26 0.57
C LEU A 37 6.06 -5.36 1.72
N LYS A 38 6.66 -4.24 2.15
CA LYS A 38 7.63 -4.21 3.25
C LYS A 38 7.01 -4.19 4.64
N THR A 39 5.78 -3.69 4.77
CA THR A 39 5.12 -3.53 6.08
C THR A 39 4.54 -4.86 6.57
N SER A 40 4.70 -5.11 7.87
CA SER A 40 4.14 -6.26 8.56
C SER A 40 2.61 -6.24 8.55
N ASP A 41 2.04 -7.44 8.56
CA ASP A 41 0.59 -7.63 8.53
C ASP A 41 -0.14 -7.10 9.79
N ASP A 42 0.55 -7.04 10.92
CA ASP A 42 0.03 -6.51 12.20
C ASP A 42 -0.16 -4.99 12.18
N ASP A 43 0.69 -4.28 11.44
CA ASP A 43 0.60 -2.82 11.25
C ASP A 43 -0.41 -2.43 10.15
N LEU A 44 -0.89 -3.42 9.40
CA LEU A 44 -1.81 -3.24 8.29
C LEU A 44 -3.25 -3.48 8.74
N SER A 45 -4.10 -2.49 8.51
CA SER A 45 -5.55 -2.70 8.60
C SER A 45 -6.01 -3.81 7.66
N LEU A 46 -7.16 -4.45 7.97
CA LEU A 46 -7.73 -5.52 7.13
C LEU A 46 -7.83 -5.13 5.64
N ARG A 47 -8.15 -3.86 5.35
CA ARG A 47 -8.24 -3.32 3.99
C ARG A 47 -6.86 -3.26 3.33
N ALA A 48 -5.84 -2.82 4.06
CA ALA A 48 -4.46 -2.77 3.60
C ALA A 48 -3.87 -4.17 3.39
N ARG A 49 -4.18 -5.15 4.25
CA ARG A 49 -3.79 -6.57 4.05
C ARG A 49 -4.41 -7.18 2.79
N ARG A 50 -5.65 -6.80 2.46
CA ARG A 50 -6.29 -7.21 1.19
C ARG A 50 -5.57 -6.59 0.00
N LEU A 51 -5.27 -5.29 0.07
CA LEU A 51 -4.52 -4.61 -0.99
C LEU A 51 -3.12 -5.19 -1.17
N LYS A 52 -2.38 -5.48 -0.09
CA LYS A 52 -1.08 -6.14 -0.14
C LYS A 52 -1.15 -7.46 -0.93
N ARG A 53 -2.20 -8.27 -0.69
CA ARG A 53 -2.44 -9.50 -1.46
C ARG A 53 -2.78 -9.22 -2.93
N GLU A 54 -3.60 -8.22 -3.22
CA GLU A 54 -3.90 -7.82 -4.61
C GLU A 54 -2.64 -7.35 -5.35
N VAL A 55 -1.83 -6.50 -4.71
CA VAL A 55 -0.57 -5.96 -5.24
C VAL A 55 0.43 -7.09 -5.46
N ALA A 56 0.64 -7.97 -4.47
CA ALA A 56 1.55 -9.12 -4.61
C ALA A 56 1.11 -10.04 -5.76
N LYS A 57 -0.20 -10.30 -5.90
CA LYS A 57 -0.74 -11.09 -7.00
C LYS A 57 -0.53 -10.41 -8.35
N LYS A 58 -0.71 -9.09 -8.44
CA LYS A 58 -0.50 -8.33 -9.68
C LYS A 58 0.97 -8.23 -10.05
N GLN A 59 1.87 -7.99 -9.09
CA GLN A 59 3.30 -7.98 -9.35
C GLN A 59 3.82 -9.34 -9.80
N ALA A 60 3.30 -10.44 -9.25
CA ALA A 60 3.66 -11.78 -9.70
C ALA A 60 3.19 -12.09 -11.15
N VAL A 61 2.20 -11.37 -11.66
CA VAL A 61 1.69 -11.51 -13.04
C VAL A 61 2.38 -10.52 -14.00
N ALA A 62 2.99 -9.45 -13.48
CA ALA A 62 3.68 -8.43 -14.26
C ALA A 62 5.16 -8.74 -14.54
N ALA A 63 5.66 -9.89 -14.08
CA ALA A 63 6.99 -10.43 -14.35
C ALA A 63 6.92 -11.56 -15.37
#